data_AF-A0A2S2DFV8-F1
#
_entry.id   AF-A0A2S2DFV8-F1
#
_cell.length_a   1.000
_cell.length_b   1.000
_cell.length_c   1.000
_cell.angle_alpha   90.00
_cell.angle_beta   90.00
_cell.angle_gamma   90.00
#
_symmetry.space_group_name_H-M   'P 1'
#
loop_
_entity.id
_entity.type
_entity.pdbx_description
1 polymer ?
#
loop_
_entity_poly.entity_id
_entity_poly.type
_entity_poly.pdbx_seq_one_letter_code
_entity_poly.pdbx_strand_id
1 'polypeptide(L)'
;MSTPAAIINPEDLHPSLWRASQLARNHTRCVSTGHPALDNQLPGGGWPTGSMTDLHTQQPGIGELRLLAPALSKVAKRQIAFLQPPHPPQALALAAMDIPPESALWLRADRTADALWAAEQVLRSGSCGALLFWQHQIRAESQRRLTLAAQEGETLFFMIRLLASAQDASPAPLRLALRPRAGGLEVGFVKRRGPQRDEPLFLPMQINPAHRLQPQRQVLPLHQVAEPVMVE
;
A
#
# COMPACT_ATOMS: atom_id res chain seq x y z
N MET A 1 -12.40 7.38 59.99
CA MET A 1 -11.61 6.44 59.18
C MET A 1 -11.95 6.72 57.72
N SER A 2 -11.10 7.44 57.01
CA SER A 2 -11.36 7.85 55.63
C SER A 2 -11.05 6.69 54.68
N THR A 3 -12.08 6.19 53.99
CA THR A 3 -11.93 5.19 52.93
C THR A 3 -11.12 5.80 51.78
N PRO A 4 -9.99 5.21 51.34
CA PRO A 4 -9.27 5.73 50.19
C PRO A 4 -10.15 5.59 48.94
N ALA A 5 -10.26 6.66 48.16
CA ALA A 5 -10.95 6.64 46.88
C ALA A 5 -10.30 5.57 45.99
N ALA A 6 -11.10 4.67 45.43
CA ALA A 6 -10.62 3.66 44.49
C ALA A 6 -9.95 4.38 43.31
N ILE A 7 -8.65 4.15 43.15
CA ILE A 7 -7.91 4.61 41.98
C ILE A 7 -8.45 3.78 40.81
N ILE A 8 -9.34 4.37 40.02
CA ILE A 8 -9.80 3.77 38.78
C ILE A 8 -8.58 3.74 37.86
N ASN A 9 -8.05 2.54 37.56
CA ASN A 9 -7.01 2.45 36.57
C ASN A 9 -7.61 2.94 35.24
N PRO A 10 -6.95 3.85 34.50
CA PRO A 10 -7.50 4.43 33.28
C PRO A 10 -7.88 3.37 32.22
N GLU A 11 -7.35 2.16 32.39
CA GLU A 11 -7.63 1.00 31.56
C GLU A 11 -9.05 0.48 31.57
N ASP A 12 -9.76 0.69 32.67
CA ASP A 12 -11.11 0.15 32.86
C ASP A 12 -12.19 1.16 32.41
N LEU A 13 -11.78 2.37 32.00
CA LEU A 13 -12.70 3.47 31.67
C LEU A 13 -13.43 3.24 30.35
N HIS A 14 -12.73 2.82 29.29
CA HIS A 14 -13.37 2.57 28.00
C HIS A 14 -12.47 1.78 27.04
N PRO A 15 -13.00 0.78 26.31
CA PRO A 15 -12.21 0.01 25.33
C PRO A 15 -11.63 0.86 24.21
N SER A 16 -12.14 2.07 23.97
CA SER A 16 -11.60 3.00 22.97
C SER A 16 -10.48 3.92 23.45
N LEU A 17 -10.10 3.89 24.73
CA LEU A 17 -9.04 4.75 25.26
C LEU A 17 -7.68 4.36 24.65
N TRP A 18 -7.11 5.24 23.84
CA TRP A 18 -5.81 5.00 23.21
C TRP A 18 -4.67 5.21 24.21
N ARG A 19 -3.80 4.19 24.36
CA ARG A 19 -2.57 4.29 25.16
C ARG A 19 -1.36 4.42 24.26
N ALA A 20 -0.49 5.38 24.53
CA ALA A 20 0.75 5.58 23.79
C ALA A 20 1.68 4.35 23.83
N SER A 21 1.62 3.56 24.90
CA SER A 21 2.39 2.31 25.08
C SER A 21 1.81 1.08 24.35
N GLN A 22 0.68 1.22 23.66
CA GLN A 22 0.04 0.12 22.95
C GLN A 22 -0.13 0.46 21.47
N LEU A 23 0.07 -0.52 20.60
CA LEU A 23 -0.44 -0.42 19.24
C LEU A 23 -1.95 -0.25 19.34
N ALA A 24 -2.50 0.78 18.70
CA ALA A 24 -3.94 1.04 18.73
C ALA A 24 -4.69 -0.21 18.23
N ARG A 25 -5.40 -0.89 19.13
CA ARG A 25 -6.25 -2.06 18.80
C ARG A 25 -7.66 -1.67 18.36
N ASN A 26 -7.98 -0.37 18.34
CA ASN A 26 -9.30 0.10 17.91
C ASN A 26 -9.50 -0.04 16.41
N HIS A 27 -10.50 -0.85 16.02
CA HIS A 27 -11.38 -0.85 14.83
C HIS A 27 -10.83 -0.40 13.46
N THR A 28 -9.51 -0.29 13.29
CA THR A 28 -8.93 0.08 12.01
C THR A 28 -8.95 -1.18 11.16
N ARG A 29 -9.89 -1.23 10.22
CA ARG A 29 -9.94 -2.27 9.21
C ARG A 29 -8.57 -2.33 8.53
N CYS A 30 -8.02 -3.52 8.44
CA CYS A 30 -6.70 -3.74 7.88
C CYS A 30 -6.64 -5.03 7.08
N VAL A 31 -5.68 -5.10 6.18
CA VAL A 31 -5.35 -6.31 5.40
C VAL A 31 -3.98 -6.77 5.83
N SER A 32 -3.86 -8.02 6.31
CA SER A 32 -2.56 -8.59 6.69
C SER A 32 -1.55 -8.45 5.55
N THR A 33 -0.34 -8.02 5.91
CA THR A 33 0.77 -7.78 4.99
C THR A 33 1.29 -9.06 4.33
N GLY A 34 0.93 -10.24 4.87
CA GLY A 34 1.50 -11.53 4.48
C GLY A 34 2.87 -11.81 5.10
N HIS A 35 3.39 -10.87 5.90
CA HIS A 35 4.65 -11.01 6.62
C HIS A 35 4.36 -10.92 8.13
N PRO A 36 4.30 -12.05 8.87
CA PRO A 36 3.95 -12.05 10.29
C PRO A 36 4.82 -11.11 11.14
N ALA A 37 6.10 -11.01 10.81
CA ALA A 37 7.03 -10.10 11.46
C ALA A 37 6.64 -8.63 11.29
N LEU A 38 6.09 -8.24 10.12
CA LEU A 38 5.59 -6.89 9.87
C LEU A 38 4.19 -6.68 10.45
N ASP A 39 3.29 -7.67 10.34
CA ASP A 39 1.94 -7.62 10.92
C ASP A 39 2.00 -7.28 12.42
N ASN A 40 2.92 -7.92 13.16
CA ASN A 40 3.16 -7.63 14.58
C ASN A 40 3.65 -6.21 14.87
N GLN A 41 4.17 -5.52 13.84
CA GLN A 41 4.65 -4.15 13.94
C GLN A 41 3.67 -3.13 13.38
N LEU A 42 2.51 -3.53 12.85
CA LEU A 42 1.51 -2.59 12.34
C LEU A 42 0.31 -2.50 13.29
N PRO A 43 -0.24 -1.29 13.54
CA PRO A 43 -1.49 -1.16 14.28
C PRO A 43 -2.59 -1.97 13.61
N GLY A 44 -3.30 -2.79 14.39
CA GLY A 44 -4.34 -3.68 13.87
C GLY A 44 -3.84 -4.97 13.21
N GLY A 45 -2.53 -5.17 13.02
CA GLY A 45 -1.99 -6.42 12.47
C GLY A 45 -1.88 -6.46 10.95
N GLY A 46 -1.84 -5.32 10.27
CA GLY A 46 -1.73 -5.26 8.81
C GLY A 46 -1.74 -3.84 8.23
N TRP A 47 -1.88 -3.75 6.91
CA TRP A 47 -2.03 -2.48 6.20
C TRP A 47 -3.39 -1.86 6.50
N PRO A 48 -3.45 -0.60 6.99
CA PRO A 48 -4.73 0.04 7.26
C PRO A 48 -5.49 0.32 5.95
N THR A 49 -6.76 -0.08 5.88
CA THR A 49 -7.67 0.30 4.80
C THR A 49 -8.30 1.66 5.11
N GLY A 50 -8.70 2.39 4.07
CA GLY A 50 -9.34 3.70 4.26
C GLY A 50 -8.37 4.76 4.83
N SER A 51 -7.08 4.53 4.67
CA SER A 51 -6.01 5.37 5.20
C SER A 51 -4.82 5.38 4.28
N MET A 52 -4.06 6.48 4.29
CA MET A 52 -2.84 6.60 3.50
C MET A 52 -1.66 5.94 4.23
N THR A 53 -1.03 4.98 3.56
CA THR A 53 0.29 4.45 3.95
C THR A 53 1.36 5.08 3.06
N ASP A 54 2.27 5.83 3.67
CA ASP A 54 3.38 6.48 2.97
C ASP A 54 4.59 5.54 2.94
N LEU A 55 5.02 5.12 1.75
CA LEU A 55 6.17 4.25 1.54
C LEU A 55 7.31 5.04 0.90
N HIS A 56 8.39 5.20 1.65
CA HIS A 56 9.58 5.93 1.25
C HIS A 56 10.65 4.95 0.77
N THR A 57 10.83 4.85 -0.55
CA THR A 57 11.77 3.92 -1.19
C THR A 57 13.10 4.61 -1.48
N GLN A 58 14.23 3.92 -1.28
CA GLN A 58 15.54 4.46 -1.68
C GLN A 58 15.61 4.74 -3.18
N GLN A 59 15.06 3.83 -3.97
CA GLN A 59 14.90 3.91 -5.42
C GLN A 59 13.77 2.96 -5.84
N PRO A 60 13.17 3.14 -7.03
CA PRO A 60 12.25 2.16 -7.61
C PRO A 60 12.88 0.77 -7.75
N GLY A 61 12.06 -0.28 -7.60
CA GLY A 61 12.47 -1.66 -7.91
C GLY A 61 13.27 -2.36 -6.81
N ILE A 62 13.24 -1.86 -5.57
CA ILE A 62 13.91 -2.49 -4.43
C ILE A 62 13.14 -3.69 -3.86
N GLY A 63 11.90 -3.90 -4.31
CA GLY A 63 11.02 -4.98 -3.85
C GLY A 63 9.76 -4.48 -3.16
N GLU A 64 9.44 -3.20 -3.28
CA GLU A 64 8.22 -2.57 -2.76
C GLU A 64 6.95 -3.28 -3.25
N LEU A 65 6.89 -3.71 -4.52
CA LEU A 65 5.75 -4.48 -5.01
C LEU A 65 5.68 -5.88 -4.40
N ARG A 66 6.83 -6.53 -4.14
CA ARG A 66 6.88 -7.84 -3.48
C ARG A 66 6.47 -7.76 -2.01
N LEU A 67 6.80 -6.66 -1.32
CA LEU A 67 6.31 -6.38 0.03
C LEU A 67 4.78 -6.27 0.06
N LEU A 68 4.20 -5.65 -0.96
CA LEU A 68 2.76 -5.41 -1.04
C LEU A 68 1.98 -6.58 -1.63
N ALA A 69 2.63 -7.44 -2.41
CA ALA A 69 2.01 -8.51 -3.19
C ALA A 69 1.01 -9.37 -2.40
N PRO A 70 1.32 -9.88 -1.18
CA PRO A 70 0.37 -10.70 -0.45
C PRO A 70 -0.93 -9.97 -0.08
N ALA A 71 -0.85 -8.66 0.19
CA ALA A 71 -2.01 -7.84 0.47
C ALA A 71 -2.78 -7.49 -0.81
N LEU A 72 -2.07 -7.20 -1.90
CA LEU A 72 -2.67 -6.92 -3.20
C LEU A 72 -3.44 -8.13 -3.75
N SER A 73 -2.87 -9.33 -3.67
CA SER A 73 -3.53 -10.58 -4.06
C SER A 73 -4.86 -10.79 -3.33
N LYS A 74 -4.91 -10.50 -2.01
CA LYS A 74 -6.15 -10.61 -1.21
C LYS A 74 -7.26 -9.66 -1.65
N VAL A 75 -6.91 -8.50 -2.21
CA VAL A 75 -7.89 -7.48 -2.65
C VAL A 75 -8.12 -7.48 -4.17
N ALA A 76 -7.46 -8.37 -4.91
CA ALA A 76 -7.51 -8.44 -6.37
C ALA A 76 -8.83 -8.94 -6.96
N LYS A 77 -9.84 -9.22 -6.11
CA LYS A 77 -11.25 -9.34 -6.57
C LYS A 77 -11.78 -8.01 -7.13
N ARG A 78 -11.15 -6.89 -6.75
CA ARG A 78 -11.38 -5.55 -7.28
C ARG A 78 -10.12 -5.09 -8.03
N GLN A 79 -10.27 -4.04 -8.84
CA GLN A 79 -9.16 -3.46 -9.58
C GLN A 79 -8.06 -2.93 -8.63
N ILE A 80 -6.81 -3.03 -9.06
CA ILE A 80 -5.62 -2.51 -8.40
C ILE A 80 -5.06 -1.43 -9.31
N ALA A 81 -5.19 -0.18 -8.90
CA ALA A 81 -4.73 0.96 -9.67
C ALA A 81 -3.23 1.20 -9.44
N PHE A 82 -2.45 1.16 -10.53
CA PHE A 82 -1.06 1.57 -10.58
C PHE A 82 -1.00 2.95 -11.23
N LEU A 83 -0.90 4.00 -10.43
CA LEU A 83 -0.90 5.39 -10.89
C LEU A 83 0.53 5.94 -10.91
N GLN A 84 0.94 6.44 -12.07
CA GLN A 84 2.28 6.97 -12.34
C GLN A 84 3.45 6.01 -11.99
N PRO A 85 3.32 4.68 -12.19
CA PRO A 85 4.41 3.78 -11.85
C PRO A 85 5.67 4.13 -12.64
N PRO A 86 6.88 4.02 -12.04
CA PRO A 86 8.14 4.38 -12.69
C PRO A 86 8.43 3.51 -13.92
N HIS A 87 7.88 2.30 -13.95
CA HIS A 87 7.95 1.38 -15.07
C HIS A 87 6.56 0.79 -15.37
N PRO A 88 6.26 0.41 -16.62
CA PRO A 88 5.01 -0.26 -16.96
C PRO A 88 4.82 -1.54 -16.14
N PRO A 89 3.64 -1.76 -15.51
CA PRO A 89 3.34 -3.01 -14.84
C PRO A 89 3.43 -4.19 -15.81
N GLN A 90 4.27 -5.19 -15.50
CA GLN A 90 4.46 -6.36 -16.35
C GLN A 90 3.52 -7.48 -15.93
N ALA A 91 2.64 -7.93 -16.83
CA ALA A 91 1.64 -8.95 -16.57
C ALA A 91 2.22 -10.25 -15.98
N LEU A 92 3.33 -10.75 -16.55
CA LEU A 92 3.99 -11.96 -16.05
C LEU A 92 4.53 -11.80 -14.62
N ALA A 93 5.07 -10.64 -14.29
CA ALA A 93 5.56 -10.35 -12.94
C ALA A 93 4.40 -10.25 -11.93
N LEU A 94 3.27 -9.66 -12.32
CA LEU A 94 2.06 -9.61 -11.50
C LEU A 94 1.52 -11.02 -11.24
N ALA A 95 1.38 -11.84 -12.29
CA ALA A 95 0.92 -13.22 -12.16
C ALA A 95 1.84 -14.05 -11.26
N ALA A 96 3.16 -13.87 -11.38
CA ALA A 96 4.12 -14.50 -10.49
C ALA A 96 3.95 -14.04 -9.02
N MET A 97 3.45 -12.83 -8.77
CA MET A 97 3.14 -12.34 -7.43
C MET A 97 1.72 -12.70 -6.96
N ASP A 98 1.04 -13.65 -7.62
CA ASP A 98 -0.35 -14.03 -7.36
C ASP A 98 -1.34 -12.87 -7.51
N ILE A 99 -1.01 -11.89 -8.35
CA ILE A 99 -1.88 -10.76 -8.71
C ILE A 99 -2.40 -11.03 -10.14
N PRO A 100 -3.71 -11.28 -10.32
CA PRO A 100 -4.31 -11.47 -11.64
C PRO A 100 -4.04 -10.24 -12.53
N PRO A 101 -3.37 -10.38 -13.70
CA PRO A 101 -3.06 -9.25 -14.55
C PRO A 101 -4.29 -8.44 -15.00
N GLU A 102 -5.45 -9.09 -15.14
CA GLU A 102 -6.73 -8.47 -15.46
C GLU A 102 -7.30 -7.56 -14.36
N SER A 103 -6.80 -7.71 -13.13
CA SER A 103 -7.12 -6.81 -12.02
C SER A 103 -6.28 -5.54 -12.02
N ALA A 104 -5.22 -5.46 -12.83
CA ALA A 104 -4.31 -4.32 -12.82
C ALA A 104 -4.77 -3.20 -13.77
N LEU A 105 -4.99 -2.02 -13.21
CA LEU A 105 -5.32 -0.81 -13.96
C LEU A 105 -4.10 0.12 -13.99
N TRP A 106 -3.48 0.31 -15.15
CA TRP A 106 -2.38 1.24 -15.31
C TRP A 106 -2.90 2.64 -15.67
N LEU A 107 -2.70 3.59 -14.77
CA LEU A 107 -3.09 4.98 -14.95
C LEU A 107 -1.85 5.86 -15.10
N ARG A 108 -1.84 6.70 -16.13
CA ARG A 108 -0.87 7.78 -16.27
C ARG A 108 -1.59 9.09 -16.60
N ALA A 109 -0.98 10.18 -16.18
CA ALA A 109 -1.41 11.51 -16.57
C ALA A 109 -0.20 12.37 -16.89
N ASP A 110 -0.35 13.32 -17.81
CA ASP A 110 0.76 14.18 -18.21
C ASP A 110 1.02 15.28 -17.17
N ARG A 111 -0.02 15.72 -16.46
CA ARG A 111 0.07 16.75 -15.42
C ARG A 111 -0.11 16.16 -14.04
N THR A 112 0.66 16.66 -13.08
CA THR A 112 0.53 16.29 -11.66
C THR A 112 -0.89 16.53 -11.13
N ALA A 113 -1.55 17.61 -11.55
CA ALA A 113 -2.92 17.91 -11.12
C ALA A 113 -3.92 16.82 -11.55
N ASP A 114 -3.77 16.31 -12.77
CA ASP A 114 -4.63 15.25 -13.31
C ASP A 114 -4.36 13.91 -12.61
N ALA A 115 -3.09 13.62 -12.29
CA ALA A 115 -2.74 12.44 -11.49
C ALA A 115 -3.35 12.51 -10.09
N LEU A 116 -3.25 13.66 -9.42
CA LEU A 116 -3.86 13.87 -8.09
C LEU A 116 -5.38 13.75 -8.15
N TRP A 117 -6.00 14.30 -9.19
CA TRP A 117 -7.44 14.16 -9.41
C TRP A 117 -7.83 12.70 -9.66
N ALA A 118 -7.09 11.97 -10.49
CA ALA A 118 -7.33 10.56 -10.75
C ALA A 118 -7.19 9.71 -9.47
N ALA A 119 -6.17 9.97 -8.66
CA ALA A 119 -6.02 9.33 -7.34
C ALA A 119 -7.24 9.59 -6.45
N GLU A 120 -7.72 10.83 -6.40
CA GLU A 120 -8.93 11.19 -5.64
C GLU A 120 -10.17 10.44 -6.17
N GLN A 121 -10.37 10.36 -7.49
CA GLN A 121 -11.50 9.62 -8.06
C GLN A 121 -11.44 8.12 -7.74
N VAL A 122 -10.26 7.51 -7.85
CA VAL A 122 -10.06 6.10 -7.50
C VAL A 122 -10.45 5.85 -6.04
N LEU A 123 -9.99 6.71 -5.12
CA LEU A 123 -10.26 6.59 -3.69
C LEU A 123 -11.75 6.76 -3.38
N ARG A 124 -12.40 7.79 -3.93
CA ARG A 124 -13.82 8.10 -3.69
C ARG A 124 -14.78 7.07 -4.30
N SER A 125 -14.41 6.47 -5.43
CA SER A 125 -15.29 5.52 -6.13
C SER A 125 -15.54 4.22 -5.38
N GLY A 126 -14.64 3.83 -4.46
CA GLY A 126 -14.68 2.53 -3.77
C GLY A 126 -14.48 1.30 -4.69
N SER A 127 -14.29 1.52 -5.99
CA SER A 127 -14.23 0.47 -7.03
C SER A 127 -12.93 -0.35 -7.00
N CYS A 128 -11.86 0.23 -6.47
CA CYS A 128 -10.54 -0.39 -6.43
C CYS A 128 -10.27 -1.04 -5.06
N GLY A 129 -9.63 -2.21 -5.09
CA GLY A 129 -9.10 -2.88 -3.91
C GLY A 129 -7.88 -2.18 -3.34
N ALA A 130 -7.04 -1.65 -4.23
CA ALA A 130 -5.84 -0.90 -3.86
C ALA A 130 -5.53 0.20 -4.88
N LEU A 131 -4.84 1.24 -4.41
CA LEU A 131 -4.21 2.28 -5.20
C LEU A 131 -2.73 2.38 -4.78
N LEU A 132 -1.84 2.14 -5.72
CA LEU A 132 -0.41 2.45 -5.60
C LEU A 132 -0.14 3.69 -6.43
N PHE A 133 0.25 4.77 -5.78
CA PHE A 133 0.50 6.05 -6.43
C PHE A 133 1.94 6.48 -6.22
N TRP A 134 2.72 6.48 -7.30
CA TRP A 134 4.10 6.98 -7.27
C TRP A 134 4.09 8.48 -7.55
N GLN A 135 4.40 9.28 -6.54
CA GLN A 135 4.51 10.72 -6.69
C GLN A 135 5.64 11.27 -5.83
N HIS A 136 6.67 11.79 -6.49
CA HIS A 136 7.88 12.26 -5.83
C HIS A 136 7.62 13.55 -5.03
N GLN A 137 6.96 14.51 -5.67
CA GLN A 137 6.70 15.84 -5.10
C GLN A 137 5.21 16.07 -4.98
N ILE A 138 4.72 16.25 -3.75
CA ILE A 138 3.31 16.48 -3.49
C ILE A 138 3.15 17.41 -2.29
N ARG A 139 2.40 18.50 -2.49
CA ARG A 139 2.13 19.50 -1.45
C ARG A 139 1.30 18.88 -0.32
N ALA A 140 1.50 19.37 0.90
CA ALA A 140 0.80 18.88 2.09
C ALA A 140 -0.73 18.97 1.97
N GLU A 141 -1.25 20.01 1.31
CA GLU A 141 -2.69 20.18 1.04
C GLU A 141 -3.24 19.04 0.19
N SER A 142 -2.56 18.68 -0.90
CA SER A 142 -2.95 17.56 -1.77
C SER A 142 -2.88 16.22 -1.03
N GLN A 143 -1.84 16.01 -0.20
CA GLN A 143 -1.75 14.82 0.65
C GLN A 143 -2.93 14.73 1.64
N ARG A 144 -3.33 15.86 2.23
CA ARG A 144 -4.48 15.92 3.16
C ARG A 144 -5.78 15.60 2.42
N ARG A 145 -5.99 16.16 1.24
CA ARG A 145 -7.16 15.84 0.39
C ARG A 145 -7.23 14.36 0.04
N LEU A 146 -6.13 13.75 -0.37
CA LEU A 146 -6.08 12.31 -0.66
C LEU A 146 -6.30 11.46 0.60
N THR A 147 -5.80 11.91 1.75
CA THR A 147 -6.03 11.23 3.04
C THR A 147 -7.51 11.26 3.43
N LEU A 148 -8.22 12.37 3.15
CA LEU A 148 -9.67 12.47 3.37
C LEU A 148 -10.43 11.59 2.37
N ALA A 149 -10.08 11.64 1.09
CA ALA A 149 -10.69 10.79 0.07
C ALA A 149 -10.53 9.30 0.38
N ALA A 150 -9.38 8.88 0.91
CA ALA A 150 -9.15 7.50 1.33
C ALA A 150 -10.14 7.05 2.42
N GLN A 151 -10.58 7.93 3.32
CA GLN A 151 -11.49 7.59 4.42
C GLN A 151 -12.93 7.27 3.96
N GLU A 152 -13.28 7.64 2.72
CA GLU A 152 -14.62 7.39 2.17
C GLU A 152 -14.85 5.93 1.78
N GLY A 153 -13.78 5.12 1.73
CA GLY A 153 -13.88 3.71 1.38
C GLY A 153 -12.84 2.85 2.09
N GLU A 154 -12.69 1.64 1.58
CA GLU A 154 -11.78 0.63 2.14
C GLU A 154 -10.60 0.31 1.21
N THR A 155 -10.31 1.21 0.27
CA THR A 155 -9.19 1.05 -0.66
C THR A 155 -7.88 1.05 0.13
N LEU A 156 -7.02 0.05 -0.11
CA LEU A 156 -5.63 0.09 0.37
C LEU A 156 -4.88 1.17 -0.41
N PHE A 157 -4.47 2.23 0.28
CA PHE A 157 -3.82 3.35 -0.37
C PHE A 157 -2.34 3.45 0.01
N PHE A 158 -1.47 3.24 -0.98
CA PHE A 158 -0.03 3.37 -0.87
C PHE A 158 0.46 4.57 -1.68
N MET A 159 0.96 5.58 -0.99
CA MET A 159 1.69 6.69 -1.60
C MET A 159 3.17 6.31 -1.60
N ILE A 160 3.76 6.13 -2.77
CA ILE A 160 5.15 5.69 -2.93
C ILE A 160 6.01 6.88 -3.35
N ARG A 161 6.99 7.21 -2.53
CA ARG A 161 7.85 8.40 -2.68
C ARG A 161 9.31 8.02 -2.48
N LEU A 162 10.23 8.93 -2.82
CA LEU A 162 11.64 8.73 -2.51
C LEU A 162 11.92 8.89 -1.03
N LEU A 163 12.98 8.22 -0.59
CA LEU A 163 13.48 8.25 0.77
C LEU A 163 13.91 9.64 1.24
N ALA A 164 14.36 10.50 0.31
CA ALA A 164 14.69 11.90 0.60
C ALA A 164 13.51 12.67 1.21
N SER A 165 12.27 12.33 0.84
CA SER A 165 11.04 12.95 1.34
C SER A 165 10.53 12.34 2.65
N ALA A 166 11.28 11.43 3.28
CA ALA A 166 10.88 10.82 4.56
C ALA A 166 10.79 11.83 5.70
N GLN A 167 11.59 12.91 5.65
CA GLN A 167 11.58 13.98 6.66
C GLN A 167 10.49 15.03 6.44
N ASP A 168 9.88 15.06 5.25
CA ASP A 168 8.82 16.01 4.95
C ASP A 168 7.61 15.77 5.86
N ALA A 169 6.93 16.84 6.26
CA ALA A 169 5.67 16.72 6.98
C ALA A 169 4.63 15.99 6.12
N SER A 170 3.97 14.98 6.69
CA SER A 170 2.92 14.19 6.02
C SER A 170 1.77 13.90 6.98
N PRO A 171 0.51 14.01 6.51
CA PRO A 171 -0.66 13.63 7.29
C PRO A 171 -0.82 12.11 7.42
N ALA A 172 -0.05 11.29 6.68
CA ALA A 172 -0.13 9.83 6.75
C ALA A 172 0.05 9.33 8.20
N PRO A 173 -0.85 8.48 8.73
CA PRO A 173 -0.69 7.89 10.05
C PRO A 173 0.36 6.78 10.09
N LEU A 174 0.67 6.15 8.95
CA LEU A 174 1.71 5.14 8.81
C LEU A 174 2.69 5.59 7.73
N ARG A 175 3.98 5.68 8.10
CA ARG A 175 5.07 6.04 7.20
C ARG A 175 6.23 5.07 7.40
N LEU A 176 6.63 4.41 6.33
CA LEU A 176 7.71 3.42 6.35
C LEU A 176 8.84 3.84 5.40
N ALA A 177 10.08 3.60 5.82
CA ALA A 177 11.27 3.73 5.00
C ALA A 177 11.71 2.35 4.54
N LEU A 178 11.92 2.18 3.25
CA LEU A 178 12.26 0.90 2.62
C LEU A 178 13.67 1.00 2.01
N ARG A 179 14.55 0.09 2.41
CA ARG A 179 15.90 -0.06 1.85
C ARG A 179 16.14 -1.49 1.38
N PRO A 180 16.80 -1.70 0.23
CA PRO A 180 17.22 -3.02 -0.18
C PRO A 180 18.31 -3.52 0.78
N ARG A 181 18.23 -4.80 1.14
CA ARG A 181 19.28 -5.51 1.90
C ARG A 181 19.50 -6.86 1.26
N ALA A 182 20.72 -7.41 1.33
CA ALA A 182 20.98 -8.75 0.81
C ALA A 182 19.95 -9.76 1.36
N GLY A 183 19.27 -10.48 0.48
CA GLY A 183 18.23 -11.46 0.83
C GLY A 183 16.87 -10.87 1.23
N GLY A 184 16.64 -9.55 1.14
CA GLY A 184 15.36 -8.98 1.55
C GLY A 184 15.25 -7.46 1.51
N LEU A 185 14.44 -6.95 2.42
CA LEU A 185 14.15 -5.53 2.58
C LEU A 185 14.32 -5.13 4.04
N GLU A 186 14.91 -3.98 4.27
CA GLU A 186 14.93 -3.34 5.57
C GLU A 186 13.79 -2.32 5.63
N VAL A 187 12.94 -2.44 6.67
CA VAL A 187 11.78 -1.58 6.90
C VAL A 187 12.01 -0.73 8.15
N GLY A 188 12.27 0.56 7.96
CA GLY A 188 12.30 1.55 9.03
C GLY A 188 10.91 2.14 9.29
N PHE A 189 10.61 2.49 10.54
CA PHE A 189 9.33 3.07 10.94
C PHE A 189 9.49 4.58 11.15
N VAL A 190 9.21 5.38 10.11
CA VAL A 190 9.30 6.85 10.17
C VAL A 190 8.18 7.44 11.04
N LYS A 191 6.97 6.88 10.91
CA LYS A 191 5.81 7.25 11.74
C LYS A 191 4.89 6.05 11.86
N ARG A 192 4.47 5.76 13.08
CA ARG A 192 3.54 4.68 13.41
C ARG A 192 2.73 5.09 14.64
N ARG A 193 1.47 4.70 14.71
CA ARG A 193 0.67 4.81 15.94
C ARG A 193 1.09 3.71 16.92
N GLY A 194 1.42 4.05 18.16
CA GLY A 194 1.83 3.09 19.20
C GLY A 194 3.29 3.29 19.64
N PRO A 195 3.91 2.31 20.30
CA PRO A 195 5.27 2.45 20.84
C PRO A 195 6.28 2.87 19.79
N GLN A 196 7.15 3.81 20.15
CA GLN A 196 8.24 4.21 19.28
C GLN A 196 9.19 3.01 19.05
N ARG A 197 9.62 2.84 17.81
CA ARG A 197 10.62 1.84 17.42
C ARG A 197 11.55 2.50 16.41
N ASP A 198 12.79 2.70 16.82
CA ASP A 198 13.82 3.28 15.95
C ASP A 198 14.60 2.20 15.19
N GLU A 199 14.58 0.96 15.70
CA GLU A 199 15.27 -0.17 15.06
C GLU A 199 14.50 -0.65 13.82
N PRO A 200 15.16 -0.74 12.65
CA PRO A 200 14.52 -1.27 11.46
C PRO A 200 14.15 -2.76 11.63
N LEU A 201 13.20 -3.21 10.82
CA LEU A 201 12.81 -4.61 10.69
C LEU A 201 13.38 -5.18 9.39
N PHE A 202 14.20 -6.22 9.47
CA PHE A 202 14.58 -6.98 8.29
C PHE A 202 13.47 -7.96 7.90
N LEU A 203 13.03 -7.88 6.66
CA LEU A 203 12.08 -8.80 6.05
C LEU A 203 12.81 -9.61 4.97
N PRO A 204 13.00 -10.93 5.16
CA PRO A 204 13.55 -11.77 4.11
C PRO A 204 12.55 -11.81 2.95
N MET A 205 13.05 -11.55 1.73
CA MET A 205 12.26 -11.67 0.51
C MET A 205 12.86 -12.78 -0.33
N GLN A 206 12.22 -13.94 -0.32
CA GLN A 206 12.60 -15.01 -1.24
C GLN A 206 12.29 -14.54 -2.66
N ILE A 207 13.31 -14.52 -3.52
CA ILE A 207 13.08 -14.56 -4.96
C ILE A 207 12.69 -16.01 -5.22
N ASN A 208 11.40 -16.29 -5.40
CA ASN A 208 10.99 -17.63 -5.78
C ASN A 208 11.69 -17.96 -7.12
N PRO A 209 12.56 -18.98 -7.19
CA PRO A 209 13.24 -19.33 -8.43
C PRO A 209 12.27 -19.81 -9.51
N ALA A 210 11.03 -20.19 -9.17
CA ALA A 210 9.97 -20.46 -10.15
C ALA A 210 9.47 -19.17 -10.85
N HIS A 211 9.70 -17.99 -10.27
CA HIS A 211 9.44 -16.69 -10.91
C HIS A 211 10.60 -16.25 -11.81
N ARG A 212 11.65 -17.09 -11.95
CA ARG A 212 12.63 -16.96 -13.02
C ARG A 212 11.85 -17.22 -14.31
N LEU A 213 11.31 -16.14 -14.88
CA LEU A 213 10.41 -16.08 -16.03
C LEU A 213 10.73 -17.23 -17.00
N GLN A 214 10.05 -18.35 -16.83
CA GLN A 214 9.95 -19.31 -17.91
C GLN A 214 8.95 -18.67 -18.86
N PRO A 215 9.33 -18.32 -20.08
CA PRO A 215 8.37 -17.83 -21.05
C PRO A 215 7.38 -18.96 -21.30
N GLN A 216 6.28 -18.99 -20.55
CA GLN A 216 5.09 -19.70 -20.97
C GLN A 216 4.66 -18.96 -22.23
N ARG A 217 4.92 -19.58 -23.39
CA ARG A 217 4.30 -19.21 -24.65
C ARG A 217 2.79 -19.35 -24.46
N GLN A 218 2.15 -18.30 -23.97
CA GLN A 218 0.73 -18.11 -24.22
C GLN A 218 0.64 -17.76 -25.70
N VAL A 219 0.24 -18.75 -26.49
CA VAL A 219 -0.23 -18.51 -27.85
C VAL A 219 -1.53 -17.72 -27.67
N LEU A 220 -1.45 -16.39 -27.74
CA LEU A 220 -2.66 -15.60 -27.88
C LEU A 220 -3.35 -16.06 -29.18
N PRO A 221 -4.63 -16.44 -29.14
CA PRO A 221 -5.36 -16.68 -30.38
C PRO A 221 -5.29 -15.41 -31.21
N LEU A 222 -4.75 -15.53 -32.43
CA LEU A 222 -4.77 -14.46 -33.42
C LEU A 222 -6.23 -14.03 -33.57
N HIS A 223 -6.53 -12.81 -33.14
CA HIS A 223 -7.82 -12.20 -33.43
C HIS A 223 -7.92 -12.13 -34.96
N GLN A 224 -8.79 -12.96 -35.54
CA GLN A 224 -9.06 -12.90 -36.98
C GLN A 224 -9.63 -11.52 -37.25
N VAL A 225 -8.85 -10.68 -37.92
CA VAL A 225 -9.32 -9.41 -38.46
C VAL A 225 -10.40 -9.77 -39.47
N ALA A 226 -11.65 -9.40 -39.19
CA ALA A 226 -12.74 -9.57 -40.12
C ALA A 226 -12.41 -8.79 -41.41
N GLU A 227 -12.38 -9.48 -42.54
CA GLU A 227 -12.21 -8.83 -43.84
C GLU A 227 -13.39 -7.89 -44.11
N PRO A 228 -13.14 -6.71 -44.71
CA PRO A 228 -14.21 -5.79 -45.05
C PRO A 228 -15.09 -6.42 -46.14
N VAL A 229 -16.38 -6.58 -45.82
CA VAL A 229 -17.41 -6.95 -46.80
C VAL A 229 -17.54 -5.80 -47.79
N MET A 230 -17.07 -6.02 -49.02
CA MET A 230 -17.34 -5.15 -50.16
C MET A 230 -18.81 -5.34 -50.54
N VAL A 231 -19.62 -4.30 -50.35
CA VAL A 231 -20.98 -4.22 -50.88
C VAL A 231 -20.88 -3.74 -52.33
N GLU A 232 -21.54 -4.45 -53.24
CA GLU A 232 -21.57 -4.24 -54.71
C GLU A 232 -21.91 -2.81 -55.15
#